data_AF-A0A533XAQ7-F1
#
_entry.id   AF-A0A533XAQ7-F1
#
_cell.length_a   1.000
_cell.length_b   1.000
_cell.length_c   1.000
_cell.angle_alpha   90.00
_cell.angle_beta   90.00
_cell.angle_gamma   90.00
#
_symmetry.space_group_name_H-M   'P 1'
#
loop_
_entity.id
_entity.type
_entity.pdbx_description
1 polymer ?
#
loop_
_entity_poly.entity_id
_entity_poly.type
_entity_poly.pdbx_seq_one_letter_code
_entity_poly.pdbx_strand_id
1 'polypeptide(L)'
;MPEIWIPYGDTETLVTLGAENLGELIEPAQDSLAEEEIERLRGSTAEFSDLVICDCKPSTLEVVKRLIGEGAVTGGKRIVAADPRRVESRLPELRGRVRGGGEKVSLPYDRGIDLKVPAQLEEDKSRLVLSTGGPDPLLGLLDSKVALPLAFVTNARRLAYESRTSDEPTPFSETSSAEALKGVAERFRNSSFVTVIPRSSRPHRLLRDASFDEVKNSFVTLSAPRARAAIIGIGGEGYDDTFSDALRLVWSCIGCVKEAGEVLLVCECGEGLGSD
;
A
#
# COMPACT_ATOMS: atom_id res chain seq x y z
N MET A 1 5.53 -16.68 -31.18
CA MET A 1 5.94 -15.36 -30.67
C MET A 1 5.04 -15.06 -29.49
N PRO A 2 5.48 -15.27 -28.26
CA PRO A 2 4.70 -14.93 -27.07
C PRO A 2 4.38 -13.43 -27.03
N GLU A 3 3.11 -13.14 -26.74
CA GLU A 3 2.57 -11.80 -26.48
C GLU A 3 2.43 -11.63 -24.97
N ILE A 4 3.11 -10.63 -24.41
CA ILE A 4 3.08 -10.34 -22.98
C ILE A 4 2.43 -8.96 -22.81
N TRP A 5 1.28 -8.93 -22.15
CA TRP A 5 0.55 -7.70 -21.84
C TRP A 5 1.01 -7.19 -20.48
N ILE A 6 1.53 -5.96 -20.46
CA ILE A 6 2.08 -5.33 -19.27
C ILE A 6 1.20 -4.14 -18.89
N PRO A 7 0.72 -4.05 -17.63
CA PRO A 7 -0.04 -2.90 -17.16
C PRO A 7 0.73 -1.57 -17.33
N TYR A 8 0.03 -0.53 -17.79
CA TYR A 8 0.53 0.83 -18.01
C TYR A 8 -0.59 1.83 -17.73
N GLY A 9 -0.60 2.44 -16.53
CA GLY A 9 -1.71 3.26 -16.09
C GLY A 9 -3.02 2.48 -16.03
N ASP A 10 -4.08 3.03 -16.62
CA ASP A 10 -5.40 2.37 -16.77
C ASP A 10 -5.50 1.43 -17.99
N THR A 11 -4.39 1.23 -18.72
CA THR A 11 -4.32 0.38 -19.93
C THR A 11 -3.24 -0.70 -19.82
N GLU A 12 -3.03 -1.45 -20.91
CA GLU A 12 -1.95 -2.42 -21.05
C GLU A 12 -1.14 -2.13 -22.33
N THR A 13 0.17 -2.36 -22.26
CA THR A 13 1.07 -2.31 -23.42
C THR A 13 1.55 -3.70 -23.79
N LEU A 14 1.64 -3.96 -25.10
CA LEU A 14 2.10 -5.25 -25.64
C LEU A 14 3.62 -5.27 -25.75
N VAL A 15 4.23 -6.32 -25.18
CA VAL A 15 5.62 -6.69 -25.41
C VAL A 15 5.65 -8.01 -26.18
N THR A 16 6.29 -7.98 -27.35
CA THR A 16 6.52 -9.19 -28.15
C THR A 16 7.94 -9.69 -27.93
N LEU A 17 8.08 -10.97 -27.59
CA LEU A 17 9.38 -11.61 -27.40
C LEU A 17 9.53 -12.78 -28.39
N GLY A 18 10.73 -12.99 -28.94
CA GLY A 18 11.05 -14.22 -29.67
C GLY A 18 10.87 -15.44 -28.75
N ALA A 19 10.25 -16.52 -29.23
CA ALA A 19 9.95 -17.68 -28.39
C ALA A 19 11.23 -18.32 -27.82
N GLU A 20 12.33 -18.22 -28.56
CA GLU A 20 13.68 -18.65 -28.18
C GLU A 20 14.29 -17.82 -27.04
N ASN A 21 13.76 -16.63 -26.78
CA ASN A 21 14.21 -15.74 -25.71
C ASN A 21 13.32 -15.85 -24.46
N LEU A 22 12.20 -16.55 -24.53
CA LEU A 22 11.35 -16.83 -23.38
C LEU A 22 11.89 -18.06 -22.63
N GLY A 23 12.39 -17.84 -21.42
CA GLY A 23 12.85 -18.93 -20.55
C GLY A 23 11.68 -19.69 -19.93
N GLU A 24 11.06 -19.09 -18.92
CA GLU A 24 9.95 -19.68 -18.16
C GLU A 24 8.90 -18.61 -17.90
N LEU A 25 7.62 -19.00 -17.98
CA LEU A 25 6.50 -18.17 -17.53
C LEU A 25 6.16 -18.57 -16.09
N ILE A 26 6.31 -17.63 -15.17
CA ILE A 26 6.03 -17.85 -13.76
C ILE A 26 4.78 -17.05 -13.39
N GLU A 27 3.65 -17.74 -13.26
CA GLU A 27 2.40 -17.13 -12.82
C GLU A 27 2.15 -17.43 -11.33
N PRO A 28 1.83 -16.42 -10.51
CA PRO A 28 1.42 -16.67 -9.13
C PRO A 28 0.09 -17.43 -9.11
N ALA A 29 -0.07 -18.35 -8.16
CA ALA A 29 -1.31 -19.12 -7.98
C ALA A 29 -2.54 -18.18 -7.84
N GLN A 30 -3.68 -18.59 -8.38
CA GLN A 30 -4.89 -17.75 -8.43
C GLN A 30 -5.79 -17.84 -7.19
N ASP A 31 -5.52 -18.75 -6.26
CA ASP A 31 -6.32 -18.88 -5.05
C ASP A 31 -6.30 -17.55 -4.29
N SER A 32 -7.48 -17.00 -3.96
CA SER A 32 -7.64 -15.79 -3.16
C SER A 32 -8.42 -16.11 -1.90
N LEU A 33 -7.94 -15.64 -0.76
CA LEU A 33 -8.64 -15.77 0.53
C LEU A 33 -9.42 -14.50 0.89
N ALA A 34 -9.37 -13.49 0.01
CA ALA A 34 -9.95 -12.19 0.27
C ALA A 34 -11.46 -12.25 0.51
N GLU A 35 -12.21 -13.12 -0.18
CA GLU A 35 -13.67 -13.19 -0.02
C GLU A 35 -14.06 -13.55 1.44
N GLU A 36 -13.47 -14.62 1.97
CA GLU A 36 -13.72 -15.06 3.35
C GLU A 36 -13.20 -14.06 4.39
N GLU A 37 -12.09 -13.38 4.10
CA GLU A 37 -11.49 -12.38 4.99
C GLU A 37 -12.30 -11.06 4.98
N ILE A 38 -12.87 -10.65 3.85
CA ILE A 38 -13.79 -9.51 3.72
C ILE A 38 -15.09 -9.80 4.48
N GLU A 39 -15.63 -11.01 4.35
CA GLU A 39 -16.82 -11.46 5.09
C GLU A 39 -16.59 -11.44 6.61
N ARG A 40 -15.43 -11.94 7.08
CA ARG A 40 -15.04 -11.84 8.49
C ARG A 40 -14.90 -10.39 8.94
N LEU A 41 -14.26 -9.56 8.13
CA LEU A 41 -14.10 -8.14 8.44
C LEU A 41 -15.45 -7.45 8.58
N ARG A 42 -16.38 -7.71 7.63
CA ARG A 42 -17.76 -7.22 7.63
C ARG A 42 -18.46 -7.50 8.95
N GLY A 43 -18.40 -8.74 9.45
CA GLY A 43 -19.01 -9.14 10.71
C GLY A 43 -18.52 -8.33 11.92
N SER A 44 -17.28 -7.82 11.87
CA SER A 44 -16.69 -6.97 12.93
C SER A 44 -16.82 -5.47 12.70
N THR A 45 -17.26 -5.02 11.51
CA THR A 45 -17.30 -3.58 11.20
C THR A 45 -18.15 -2.77 12.16
N ALA A 46 -19.19 -3.36 12.74
CA ALA A 46 -20.09 -2.71 13.70
C ALA A 46 -19.37 -2.19 14.96
N GLU A 47 -18.23 -2.80 15.33
CA GLU A 47 -17.40 -2.43 16.49
C GLU A 47 -16.71 -1.06 16.32
N PHE A 48 -16.56 -0.60 15.08
CA PHE A 48 -15.80 0.59 14.74
C PHE A 48 -16.69 1.79 14.45
N SER A 49 -16.40 2.92 15.08
CA SER A 49 -17.07 4.19 14.80
C SER A 49 -16.57 4.87 13.51
N ASP A 50 -15.27 4.70 13.23
CA ASP A 50 -14.59 5.38 12.13
C ASP A 50 -13.93 4.35 11.18
N LEU A 51 -14.01 4.61 9.88
CA LEU A 51 -13.26 3.93 8.83
C LEU A 51 -12.18 4.86 8.31
N VAL A 52 -10.92 4.45 8.41
CA VAL A 52 -9.75 5.23 7.97
C VAL A 52 -9.13 4.56 6.76
N ILE A 53 -9.01 5.30 5.65
CA ILE A 53 -8.47 4.84 4.37
C ILE A 53 -7.12 5.55 4.14
N CYS A 54 -6.02 4.81 4.16
CA CYS A 54 -4.67 5.37 4.09
C CYS A 54 -4.15 5.58 2.65
N ASP A 55 -4.68 4.86 1.67
CA ASP A 55 -4.28 4.95 0.26
C ASP A 55 -5.47 4.81 -0.68
N CYS A 56 -5.24 5.15 -1.96
CA CYS A 56 -6.23 5.03 -3.03
C CYS A 56 -5.92 3.87 -3.97
N LYS A 57 -5.17 2.84 -3.55
CA LYS A 57 -4.82 1.70 -4.42
C LYS A 57 -6.08 0.88 -4.73
N PRO A 58 -6.20 0.28 -5.94
CA PRO A 58 -7.40 -0.47 -6.34
C PRO A 58 -7.84 -1.55 -5.35
N SER A 59 -6.88 -2.28 -4.75
CA SER A 59 -7.17 -3.30 -3.74
C SER A 59 -7.84 -2.76 -2.47
N THR A 60 -7.35 -1.65 -1.90
CA THR A 60 -8.00 -1.03 -0.74
C THR A 60 -9.41 -0.57 -1.10
N LEU A 61 -9.57 0.07 -2.25
CA LEU A 61 -10.84 0.63 -2.69
C LEU A 61 -11.87 -0.45 -3.01
N GLU A 62 -11.46 -1.60 -3.56
CA GLU A 62 -12.36 -2.75 -3.77
C GLU A 62 -12.90 -3.28 -2.43
N VAL A 63 -12.03 -3.43 -1.41
CA VAL A 63 -12.47 -3.82 -0.07
C VAL A 63 -13.48 -2.82 0.49
N VAL A 64 -13.16 -1.53 0.42
CA VAL A 64 -14.06 -0.46 0.89
C VAL A 64 -15.40 -0.49 0.15
N LYS A 65 -15.38 -0.65 -1.18
CA LYS A 65 -16.59 -0.75 -2.01
C LYS A 65 -17.51 -1.89 -1.59
N ARG A 66 -16.96 -3.07 -1.31
CA ARG A 66 -17.74 -4.23 -0.84
C ARG A 66 -18.36 -3.98 0.53
N LEU A 67 -17.58 -3.42 1.47
CA LEU A 67 -18.09 -3.05 2.80
C LEU A 67 -19.23 -2.02 2.71
N ILE A 68 -19.23 -1.12 1.72
CA ILE A 68 -20.32 -0.17 1.49
C ILE A 68 -21.52 -0.85 0.84
N GLY A 69 -21.33 -1.58 -0.25
CA GLY A 69 -22.39 -2.20 -1.04
C GLY A 69 -23.26 -3.17 -0.23
N GLU A 70 -22.68 -3.78 0.79
CA GLU A 70 -23.35 -4.73 1.68
C GLU A 70 -23.90 -4.08 2.96
N GLY A 71 -23.83 -2.74 3.06
CA GLY A 71 -24.39 -1.98 4.17
C GLY A 71 -23.57 -2.00 5.47
N ALA A 72 -22.36 -2.55 5.45
CA ALA A 72 -21.46 -2.59 6.61
C ALA A 72 -20.98 -1.18 7.02
N VAL A 73 -20.85 -0.28 6.03
CA VAL A 73 -20.52 1.15 6.24
C VAL A 73 -21.81 2.00 6.23
N THR A 74 -22.54 1.97 7.35
CA THR A 74 -23.79 2.70 7.53
C THR A 74 -23.60 4.22 7.63
N GLY A 75 -24.69 4.99 7.47
CA GLY A 75 -24.68 6.47 7.49
C GLY A 75 -24.16 7.11 8.79
N GLY A 76 -24.02 6.34 9.87
CA GLY A 76 -23.46 6.82 11.15
C GLY A 76 -21.93 6.71 11.24
N LYS A 77 -21.27 5.90 10.39
CA LYS A 77 -19.81 5.74 10.43
C LYS A 77 -19.11 6.94 9.78
N ARG A 78 -18.10 7.47 10.45
CA ARG A 78 -17.25 8.52 9.89
C ARG A 78 -16.23 7.88 8.96
N ILE A 79 -16.05 8.44 7.77
CA ILE A 79 -15.03 7.97 6.82
C ILE A 79 -13.95 9.04 6.72
N VAL A 80 -12.70 8.66 6.92
CA VAL A 80 -11.55 9.55 6.92
C VAL A 80 -10.53 9.04 5.89
N ALA A 81 -10.07 9.92 5.01
CA ALA A 81 -9.02 9.61 4.03
C ALA A 81 -7.99 10.74 3.94
N ALA A 82 -6.76 10.40 3.60
CA ALA A 82 -5.70 11.40 3.38
C ALA A 82 -6.00 12.28 2.15
N ASP A 83 -6.55 11.66 1.10
CA ASP A 83 -7.08 12.34 -0.08
C ASP A 83 -8.57 12.02 -0.28
N PRO A 84 -9.48 12.79 0.35
CA PRO A 84 -10.92 12.57 0.21
C PRO A 84 -11.40 12.69 -1.23
N ARG A 85 -10.82 13.61 -2.01
CA ARG A 85 -11.28 13.85 -3.39
C ARG A 85 -10.97 12.67 -4.27
N ARG A 86 -9.77 12.09 -4.14
CA ARG A 86 -9.35 10.90 -4.87
C ARG A 86 -10.12 9.65 -4.48
N VAL A 87 -10.44 9.49 -3.18
CA VAL A 87 -11.33 8.42 -2.73
C VAL A 87 -12.73 8.59 -3.32
N GLU A 88 -13.33 9.78 -3.24
CA GLU A 88 -14.68 10.03 -3.75
C GLU A 88 -14.78 9.96 -5.28
N SER A 89 -13.70 10.26 -6.02
CA SER A 89 -13.68 10.10 -7.47
C SER A 89 -13.66 8.62 -7.89
N ARG A 90 -12.99 7.77 -7.10
CA ARG A 90 -12.92 6.32 -7.37
C ARG A 90 -14.08 5.52 -6.74
N LEU A 91 -14.71 6.06 -5.70
CA LEU A 91 -15.89 5.50 -5.02
C LEU A 91 -17.01 6.55 -4.95
N PRO A 92 -17.77 6.74 -6.04
CA PRO A 92 -18.83 7.75 -6.12
C PRO A 92 -19.92 7.59 -5.04
N GLU A 93 -20.10 6.39 -4.49
CA GLU A 93 -21.03 6.11 -3.40
C GLU A 93 -20.67 6.83 -2.08
N LEU A 94 -19.43 7.31 -1.98
CA LEU A 94 -18.92 8.05 -0.83
C LEU A 94 -18.92 9.57 -1.02
N ARG A 95 -19.42 10.09 -2.16
CA ARG A 95 -19.34 11.53 -2.47
C ARG A 95 -19.95 12.39 -1.37
N GLY A 96 -19.18 13.37 -0.88
CA GLY A 96 -19.56 14.26 0.22
C GLY A 96 -19.57 13.60 1.61
N ARG A 97 -19.14 12.34 1.76
CA ARG A 97 -19.10 11.62 3.03
C ARG A 97 -17.67 11.46 3.57
N VAL A 98 -16.64 11.64 2.75
CA VAL A 98 -15.24 11.42 3.13
C VAL A 98 -14.66 12.70 3.71
N ARG A 99 -14.07 12.60 4.91
CA ARG A 99 -13.39 13.71 5.58
C ARG A 99 -11.89 13.58 5.39
N GLY A 100 -11.19 14.70 5.26
CA GLY A 100 -9.73 14.71 5.28
C GLY A 100 -9.19 16.00 5.90
N GLY A 101 -7.90 15.97 6.22
CA GLY A 101 -7.08 17.18 6.42
C GLY A 101 -7.67 18.29 7.30
N GLY A 102 -8.33 17.94 8.40
CA GLY A 102 -8.84 18.91 9.37
C GLY A 102 -7.74 19.67 10.12
N GLU A 103 -8.14 20.45 11.13
CA GLU A 103 -7.19 21.11 12.03
C GLU A 103 -6.19 20.09 12.59
N LYS A 104 -4.90 20.44 12.53
CA LYS A 104 -3.82 19.57 12.96
C LYS A 104 -3.37 19.95 14.36
N VAL A 105 -3.34 18.96 15.24
CA VAL A 105 -2.89 19.07 16.63
C VAL A 105 -1.50 18.45 16.77
N SER A 106 -0.71 18.97 17.69
CA SER A 106 0.62 18.43 17.98
C SER A 106 0.52 17.01 18.55
N LEU A 107 1.33 16.12 18.01
CA LEU A 107 1.49 14.74 18.47
C LEU A 107 2.88 14.63 19.13
N PRO A 108 2.99 14.72 20.46
CA PRO A 108 4.28 14.76 21.16
C PRO A 108 5.17 13.58 20.77
N TYR A 109 6.41 13.80 20.33
CA TYR A 109 7.35 12.73 19.95
C TYR A 109 8.77 13.07 20.38
N ASP A 110 9.46 12.12 21.02
CA ASP A 110 10.68 12.37 21.81
C ASP A 110 11.98 12.49 20.99
N ARG A 111 11.91 12.98 19.74
CA ARG A 111 13.09 13.15 18.87
C ARG A 111 13.24 14.54 18.25
N GLY A 112 12.56 15.55 18.79
CA GLY A 112 12.65 16.92 18.28
C GLY A 112 12.05 17.13 16.88
N ILE A 113 11.28 16.16 16.39
CA ILE A 113 10.50 16.27 15.15
C ILE A 113 9.08 16.69 15.53
N ASP A 114 8.62 17.84 15.03
CA ASP A 114 7.25 18.31 15.22
C ASP A 114 6.30 17.47 14.37
N LEU A 115 5.66 16.49 15.01
CA LEU A 115 4.62 15.67 14.41
C LEU A 115 3.26 16.30 14.70
N LYS A 116 2.40 16.36 13.69
CA LYS A 116 1.02 16.83 13.82
C LYS A 116 0.09 15.90 13.09
N VAL A 117 -1.12 15.76 13.61
CA VAL A 117 -2.14 14.87 13.08
C VAL A 117 -3.49 15.59 13.04
N PRO A 118 -4.40 15.28 12.10
CA PRO A 118 -5.77 15.78 12.18
C PRO A 118 -6.41 15.46 13.54
N ALA A 119 -6.99 16.46 14.20
CA ALA A 119 -7.60 16.35 15.53
C ALA A 119 -8.62 15.19 15.64
N GLN A 120 -9.30 14.91 14.53
CA GLN A 120 -10.27 13.81 14.40
C GLN A 120 -9.67 12.42 14.66
N LEU A 121 -8.39 12.24 14.36
CA LEU A 121 -7.65 11.01 14.60
C LEU A 121 -7.04 10.95 16.01
N GLU A 122 -7.00 12.07 16.75
CA GLU A 122 -6.63 12.09 18.16
C GLU A 122 -7.82 11.73 19.08
N GLU A 123 -9.06 11.87 18.61
CA GLU A 123 -10.27 11.50 19.37
C GLU A 123 -10.17 10.06 19.93
N ASP A 124 -10.70 9.80 21.13
CA ASP A 124 -10.73 8.42 21.66
C ASP A 124 -11.91 7.65 21.05
N LYS A 125 -11.69 7.08 19.85
CA LYS A 125 -12.69 6.40 19.04
C LYS A 125 -12.19 5.08 18.50
N SER A 126 -13.10 4.11 18.35
CA SER A 126 -12.79 2.86 17.68
C SER A 126 -12.67 3.05 16.18
N ARG A 127 -11.53 2.63 15.61
CA ARG A 127 -11.18 2.84 14.20
C ARG A 127 -10.83 1.53 13.52
N LEU A 128 -11.33 1.38 12.29
CA LEU A 128 -10.82 0.39 11.36
C LEU A 128 -9.93 1.10 10.34
N VAL A 129 -8.64 0.76 10.29
CA VAL A 129 -7.65 1.37 9.41
C VAL A 129 -7.36 0.41 8.26
N LEU A 130 -7.53 0.87 7.03
CA LEU A 130 -7.29 0.10 5.82
C LEU A 130 -6.17 0.69 4.99
N SER A 131 -5.24 -0.16 4.57
CA SER A 131 -4.22 0.18 3.59
C SER A 131 -3.77 -1.03 2.79
N THR A 132 -3.36 -0.81 1.55
CA THR A 132 -2.66 -1.79 0.73
C THR A 132 -1.24 -1.96 1.25
N GLY A 133 -0.87 -3.20 1.56
CA GLY A 133 0.49 -3.56 1.92
C GLY A 133 1.36 -3.79 0.69
N GLY A 134 2.67 -3.64 0.88
CA GLY A 134 3.64 -3.89 -0.19
C GLY A 134 5.09 -3.86 0.31
N PRO A 135 6.04 -4.34 -0.49
CA PRO A 135 7.45 -4.12 -0.22
C PRO A 135 7.80 -2.63 -0.35
N ASP A 136 8.72 -2.17 0.49
CA ASP A 136 9.24 -0.80 0.44
C ASP A 136 10.75 -0.81 0.72
N PRO A 137 11.57 -0.08 -0.04
CA PRO A 137 13.02 -0.11 0.11
C PRO A 137 13.54 0.50 1.42
N LEU A 138 12.83 1.46 2.01
CA LEU A 138 13.21 2.14 3.25
C LEU A 138 12.60 1.47 4.48
N LEU A 139 11.33 1.06 4.35
CA LEU A 139 10.53 0.53 5.44
C LEU A 139 10.63 -1.00 5.54
N GLY A 140 11.15 -1.63 4.50
CA GLY A 140 11.12 -3.08 4.30
C GLY A 140 9.74 -3.57 3.87
N LEU A 141 8.72 -3.26 4.66
CA LEU A 141 7.32 -3.50 4.33
C LEU A 141 6.47 -2.27 4.68
N LEU A 142 5.59 -1.90 3.75
CA LEU A 142 4.43 -1.06 4.02
C LEU A 142 3.28 -1.95 4.49
N ASP A 143 2.82 -1.71 5.72
CA ASP A 143 1.59 -2.28 6.28
C ASP A 143 0.66 -1.15 6.76
N SER A 144 -0.56 -1.47 7.17
CA SER A 144 -1.54 -0.46 7.62
C SER A 144 -1.10 0.32 8.87
N LYS A 145 -0.24 -0.24 9.73
CA LYS A 145 0.33 0.49 10.88
C LYS A 145 1.36 1.52 10.44
N VAL A 146 2.14 1.22 9.40
CA VAL A 146 3.10 2.14 8.81
C VAL A 146 2.43 3.19 7.91
N ALA A 147 1.39 2.77 7.18
CA ALA A 147 0.67 3.62 6.23
C ALA A 147 -0.10 4.76 6.93
N LEU A 148 -0.69 4.52 8.10
CA LEU A 148 -1.46 5.55 8.82
C LEU A 148 -0.62 6.79 9.16
N PRO A 149 0.56 6.67 9.80
CA PRO A 149 1.48 7.80 9.97
C PRO A 149 1.86 8.47 8.64
N LEU A 150 2.20 7.72 7.60
CA LEU A 150 2.59 8.28 6.30
C LEU A 150 1.47 9.08 5.62
N ALA A 151 0.22 8.65 5.83
CA ALA A 151 -0.98 9.25 5.26
C ALA A 151 -1.41 10.51 6.03
N PHE A 152 -1.32 10.51 7.36
CA PHE A 152 -1.97 11.53 8.19
C PHE A 152 -1.04 12.37 9.06
N VAL A 153 0.18 11.90 9.36
CA VAL A 153 1.08 12.56 10.30
C VAL A 153 2.11 13.40 9.54
N THR A 154 2.19 14.70 9.88
CA THR A 154 3.21 15.58 9.29
C THR A 154 4.61 15.13 9.68
N ASN A 155 5.56 15.27 8.76
CA ASN A 155 6.96 14.87 8.97
C ASN A 155 7.17 13.36 9.25
N ALA A 156 6.16 12.50 9.07
CA ALA A 156 6.33 11.05 9.22
C ALA A 156 7.40 10.48 8.26
N ARG A 157 7.40 10.91 6.99
CA ARG A 157 8.45 10.54 6.02
C ARG A 157 9.85 10.96 6.50
N ARG A 158 9.97 12.18 7.01
CA ARG A 158 11.23 12.68 7.59
C ARG A 158 11.68 11.85 8.79
N LEU A 159 10.76 11.50 9.69
CA LEU A 159 11.04 10.60 10.82
C LEU A 159 11.55 9.24 10.33
N ALA A 160 10.91 8.64 9.33
CA ALA A 160 11.35 7.37 8.76
C ALA A 160 12.76 7.49 8.16
N TYR A 161 13.02 8.55 7.39
CA TYR A 161 14.31 8.80 6.77
C TYR A 161 15.45 9.05 7.79
N GLU A 162 15.20 9.88 8.80
CA GLU A 162 16.18 10.15 9.87
C GLU A 162 16.42 8.93 10.78
N SER A 163 15.49 7.97 10.80
CA SER A 163 15.62 6.74 11.58
C SER A 163 16.37 5.62 10.85
N ARG A 164 16.63 5.75 9.55
CA ARG A 164 17.28 4.68 8.76
C ARG A 164 18.70 4.42 9.26
N THR A 165 19.13 3.17 9.22
CA THR A 165 20.49 2.73 9.59
C THR A 165 21.42 2.52 8.40
N SER A 166 20.87 2.52 7.19
CA SER A 166 21.58 2.33 5.93
C SER A 166 20.92 3.14 4.81
N ASP A 167 21.71 3.44 3.77
CA ASP A 167 21.21 3.98 2.50
C ASP A 167 20.93 2.88 1.46
N GLU A 168 21.20 1.61 1.80
CA GLU A 168 20.88 0.47 0.95
C GLU A 168 19.39 0.08 1.05
N PRO A 169 18.72 -0.21 -0.09
CA PRO A 169 17.33 -0.65 -0.09
C PRO A 169 17.20 -2.05 0.51
N THR A 170 16.28 -2.23 1.44
CA THR A 170 16.10 -3.49 2.20
C THR A 170 14.64 -3.95 2.24
N PRO A 171 13.99 -4.19 1.08
CA PRO A 171 12.62 -4.70 1.06
C PRO A 171 12.53 -6.06 1.77
N PHE A 172 11.40 -6.32 2.42
CA PHE A 172 11.14 -7.54 3.22
C PHE A 172 12.08 -7.75 4.43
N SER A 173 12.70 -6.69 4.93
CA SER A 173 13.45 -6.68 6.19
C SER A 173 12.76 -5.84 7.26
N GLU A 174 12.98 -6.16 8.54
CA GLU A 174 12.61 -5.24 9.61
C GLU A 174 13.58 -4.05 9.61
N THR A 175 13.04 -2.84 9.72
CA THR A 175 13.81 -1.60 9.64
C THR A 175 13.47 -0.67 10.80
N SER A 176 14.47 0.08 11.27
CA SER A 176 14.28 1.14 12.27
C SER A 176 13.36 2.26 11.77
N SER A 177 13.30 2.48 10.45
CA SER A 177 12.38 3.40 9.80
C SER A 177 10.92 2.97 9.97
N ALA A 178 10.61 1.69 9.73
CA ALA A 178 9.26 1.16 9.96
C ALA A 178 8.93 1.10 11.46
N GLU A 179 9.88 0.71 12.31
CA GLU A 179 9.71 0.69 13.77
C GLU A 179 9.34 2.07 14.32
N ALA A 180 10.05 3.13 13.88
CA ALA A 180 9.76 4.50 14.28
C ALA A 180 8.33 4.93 13.91
N LEU A 181 7.85 4.56 12.73
CA LEU A 181 6.48 4.82 12.29
C LEU A 181 5.44 3.98 13.05
N LYS A 182 5.72 2.71 13.32
CA LYS A 182 4.87 1.85 14.15
C LYS A 182 4.71 2.41 15.57
N GLY A 183 5.77 2.94 16.17
CA GLY A 183 5.69 3.64 17.45
C GLY A 183 4.83 4.92 17.42
N VAL A 184 4.73 5.60 16.27
CA VAL A 184 3.75 6.68 16.08
C VAL A 184 2.32 6.11 15.99
N ALA A 185 2.15 5.00 15.27
CA ALA A 185 0.86 4.34 15.09
C ALA A 185 0.26 3.83 16.41
N GLU A 186 1.09 3.38 17.36
CA GLU A 186 0.66 2.92 18.69
C GLU A 186 -0.05 3.99 19.53
N ARG A 187 0.11 5.28 19.17
CA ARG A 187 -0.60 6.38 19.85
C ARG A 187 -2.06 6.47 19.46
N PHE A 188 -2.43 5.91 18.32
CA PHE A 188 -3.81 5.83 17.86
C PHE A 188 -4.52 4.66 18.55
N ARG A 189 -4.81 4.83 19.84
CA ARG A 189 -5.52 3.83 20.66
C ARG A 189 -6.85 3.45 20.02
N ASN A 190 -7.32 2.24 20.32
CA ASN A 190 -8.59 1.70 19.82
C ASN A 190 -8.65 1.57 18.27
N SER A 191 -7.50 1.44 17.62
CA SER A 191 -7.41 1.18 16.18
C SER A 191 -7.15 -0.29 15.92
N SER A 192 -7.89 -0.87 14.96
CA SER A 192 -7.57 -2.16 14.35
C SER A 192 -7.06 -1.92 12.94
N PHE A 193 -5.91 -2.53 12.63
CA PHE A 193 -5.17 -2.28 11.41
C PHE A 193 -5.35 -3.44 10.44
N VAL A 194 -5.90 -3.19 9.27
CA VAL A 194 -6.10 -4.20 8.24
C VAL A 194 -5.26 -3.87 7.02
N THR A 195 -4.27 -4.73 6.77
CA THR A 195 -3.39 -4.65 5.61
C THR A 195 -3.97 -5.50 4.48
N VAL A 196 -4.30 -4.87 3.36
CA VAL A 196 -4.79 -5.53 2.15
C VAL A 196 -3.60 -5.94 1.29
N ILE A 197 -3.39 -7.22 1.10
CA ILE A 197 -2.32 -7.78 0.27
C ILE A 197 -2.86 -7.90 -1.16
N PRO A 198 -2.29 -7.16 -2.12
CA PRO A 198 -2.77 -7.20 -3.50
C PRO A 198 -2.17 -8.36 -4.28
N ARG A 199 -2.91 -8.83 -5.29
CA ARG A 199 -2.37 -9.62 -6.42
C ARG A 199 -3.08 -9.13 -7.68
N SER A 200 -2.31 -8.67 -8.67
CA SER A 200 -2.83 -8.10 -9.92
C SER A 200 -3.89 -7.01 -9.69
N SER A 201 -3.58 -6.07 -8.79
CA SER A 201 -4.45 -4.94 -8.41
C SER A 201 -5.77 -5.32 -7.74
N ARG A 202 -5.97 -6.59 -7.37
CA ARG A 202 -7.13 -7.07 -6.60
C ARG A 202 -6.74 -7.49 -5.19
N PRO A 203 -7.65 -7.43 -4.20
CA PRO A 203 -7.44 -8.02 -2.90
C PRO A 203 -7.20 -9.53 -3.02
N HIS A 204 -6.05 -9.98 -2.52
CA HIS A 204 -5.72 -11.40 -2.42
C HIS A 204 -5.85 -11.90 -0.98
N ARG A 205 -5.39 -11.10 -0.01
CA ARG A 205 -5.59 -11.34 1.42
C ARG A 205 -5.84 -10.06 2.20
N LEU A 206 -6.51 -10.16 3.33
CA LEU A 206 -6.68 -9.11 4.33
C LEU A 206 -6.12 -9.62 5.67
N LEU A 207 -5.10 -8.93 6.16
CA LEU A 207 -4.40 -9.29 7.39
C LEU A 207 -4.73 -8.27 8.47
N ARG A 208 -5.45 -8.71 9.51
CA ARG A 208 -5.85 -7.88 10.65
C ARG A 208 -4.82 -7.97 11.76
N ASP A 209 -4.30 -6.82 12.17
CA ASP A 209 -3.34 -6.61 13.26
C ASP A 209 -2.12 -7.55 13.20
N ALA A 210 -1.75 -7.96 11.98
CA ALA A 210 -0.74 -8.96 11.71
C ALA A 210 0.68 -8.50 12.07
N SER A 211 1.50 -9.48 12.41
CA SER A 211 2.94 -9.33 12.59
C SER A 211 3.66 -9.08 11.25
N PHE A 212 4.92 -8.63 11.33
CA PHE A 212 5.77 -8.45 10.16
C PHE A 212 5.88 -9.74 9.32
N ASP A 213 6.14 -10.87 9.98
CA ASP A 213 6.30 -12.15 9.29
C ASP A 213 5.01 -12.63 8.62
N GLU A 214 3.84 -12.42 9.23
CA GLU A 214 2.56 -12.75 8.60
C GLU A 214 2.31 -11.93 7.33
N VAL A 215 2.63 -10.63 7.35
CA VAL A 215 2.54 -9.77 6.16
C VAL A 215 3.56 -10.21 5.12
N LYS A 216 4.83 -10.41 5.51
CA LYS A 216 5.90 -10.86 4.62
C LYS A 216 5.56 -12.17 3.92
N ASN A 217 5.13 -13.18 4.67
CA ASN A 217 4.85 -14.52 4.17
C ASN A 217 3.57 -14.60 3.32
N SER A 218 2.76 -13.53 3.30
CA SER A 218 1.60 -13.43 2.40
C SER A 218 1.98 -13.02 0.97
N PHE A 219 3.18 -12.44 0.78
CA PHE A 219 3.71 -12.15 -0.55
C PHE A 219 4.36 -13.40 -1.16
N VAL A 220 4.04 -13.67 -2.42
CA VAL A 220 4.67 -14.75 -3.17
C VAL A 220 6.07 -14.30 -3.54
N THR A 221 7.09 -14.99 -3.03
CA THR A 221 8.47 -14.79 -3.49
C THR A 221 8.73 -15.71 -4.67
N LEU A 222 8.82 -15.14 -5.87
CA LEU A 222 9.22 -15.87 -7.06
C LEU A 222 10.74 -15.80 -7.22
N SER A 223 11.40 -16.95 -7.27
CA SER A 223 12.84 -17.03 -7.52
C SER A 223 13.08 -17.17 -9.01
N ALA A 224 13.22 -16.03 -9.71
CA ALA A 224 13.62 -16.03 -11.11
C ALA A 224 15.15 -16.15 -11.26
N PRO A 225 15.67 -16.91 -12.24
CA PRO A 225 17.09 -16.91 -12.57
C PRO A 225 17.58 -15.49 -12.89
N ARG A 226 18.80 -15.14 -12.46
CA ARG A 226 19.35 -13.82 -12.76
C ARG A 226 19.57 -13.61 -14.26
N ALA A 227 18.99 -12.55 -14.80
CA ALA A 227 19.08 -12.18 -16.22
C ALA A 227 20.02 -10.98 -16.44
N ARG A 228 20.54 -10.83 -17.67
CA ARG A 228 21.32 -9.64 -18.07
C ARG A 228 20.43 -8.40 -18.18
N ALA A 229 19.18 -8.59 -18.60
CA ALA A 229 18.18 -7.54 -18.69
C ALA A 229 16.85 -8.05 -18.12
N ALA A 230 16.07 -7.15 -17.52
CA ALA A 230 14.70 -7.43 -17.08
C ALA A 230 13.74 -6.36 -17.60
N ILE A 231 12.55 -6.80 -18.00
CA ILE A 231 11.41 -5.91 -18.27
C ILE A 231 10.48 -6.02 -17.07
N ILE A 232 10.25 -4.91 -16.39
CA ILE A 232 9.47 -4.88 -15.13
C ILE A 232 8.26 -3.97 -15.33
N GLY A 233 7.07 -4.56 -15.26
CA GLY A 233 5.81 -3.83 -15.13
C GLY A 233 5.46 -3.62 -13.67
N ILE A 234 4.96 -2.43 -13.33
CA ILE A 234 4.73 -2.04 -11.94
C ILE A 234 3.26 -2.19 -11.48
N GLY A 235 2.41 -2.73 -12.35
CA GLY A 235 1.03 -3.09 -11.98
C GLY A 235 -0.02 -2.06 -12.38
N GLY A 236 0.36 -1.00 -13.08
CA GLY A 236 -0.56 0.00 -13.64
C GLY A 236 -1.24 0.83 -12.56
N GLU A 237 -2.50 1.19 -12.80
CA GLU A 237 -3.26 2.18 -12.05
C GLU A 237 -3.08 2.06 -10.53
N GLY A 238 -2.71 3.17 -9.90
CA GLY A 238 -2.45 3.23 -8.48
C GLY A 238 -1.03 2.83 -8.11
N TYR A 239 -0.32 2.00 -8.88
CA TYR A 239 1.05 1.56 -8.60
C TYR A 239 2.12 2.27 -9.42
N ASP A 240 1.75 2.85 -10.56
CA ASP A 240 2.63 3.63 -11.41
C ASP A 240 2.16 5.09 -11.61
N ASP A 241 1.34 5.61 -10.69
CA ASP A 241 0.86 6.99 -10.71
C ASP A 241 2.03 7.99 -10.78
N THR A 242 3.10 7.72 -10.03
CA THR A 242 4.33 8.52 -10.02
C THR A 242 5.57 7.66 -10.28
N PHE A 243 6.66 8.30 -10.71
CA PHE A 243 7.95 7.61 -10.85
C PHE A 243 8.49 7.11 -9.51
N SER A 244 8.24 7.84 -8.41
CA SER A 244 8.58 7.41 -7.05
C SER A 244 7.87 6.11 -6.64
N ASP A 245 6.57 5.98 -6.95
CA ASP A 245 5.83 4.73 -6.73
C ASP A 245 6.45 3.59 -7.54
N ALA A 246 6.76 3.86 -8.80
CA ALA A 246 7.35 2.88 -9.70
C ALA A 246 8.70 2.34 -9.17
N LEU A 247 9.58 3.25 -8.73
CA LEU A 247 10.89 2.91 -8.18
C LEU A 247 10.81 2.08 -6.90
N ARG A 248 9.85 2.34 -6.01
CA ARG A 248 9.71 1.57 -4.75
C ARG A 248 9.50 0.09 -5.03
N LEU A 249 8.69 -0.24 -6.04
CA LEU A 249 8.36 -1.61 -6.36
C LEU A 249 9.48 -2.33 -7.13
N VAL A 250 10.28 -1.61 -7.93
CA VAL A 250 11.45 -2.17 -8.62
C VAL A 250 12.42 -2.85 -7.64
N TRP A 251 12.64 -2.25 -6.47
CA TRP A 251 13.57 -2.79 -5.47
C TRP A 251 13.17 -4.18 -4.97
N SER A 252 11.89 -4.52 -5.00
CA SER A 252 11.43 -5.86 -4.62
C SER A 252 11.82 -6.95 -5.62
N CYS A 253 12.13 -6.59 -6.86
CA CYS A 253 12.41 -7.52 -7.96
C CYS A 253 13.83 -7.40 -8.51
N ILE A 254 14.59 -6.35 -8.16
CA ILE A 254 15.91 -6.07 -8.74
C ILE A 254 16.92 -7.22 -8.57
N GLY A 255 16.71 -8.09 -7.57
CA GLY A 255 17.52 -9.28 -7.34
C GLY A 255 17.54 -10.28 -8.50
N CYS A 256 16.59 -10.18 -9.46
CA CYS A 256 16.57 -10.96 -10.70
C CYS A 256 17.52 -10.42 -11.79
N VAL A 257 18.21 -9.31 -11.57
CA VAL A 257 19.13 -8.71 -12.55
C VAL A 257 20.58 -8.93 -12.12
N LYS A 258 21.45 -9.26 -13.08
CA LYS A 258 22.90 -9.38 -12.84
C LYS A 258 23.53 -8.01 -12.58
N GLU A 259 24.69 -8.00 -11.93
CA GLU A 259 25.49 -6.79 -11.78
C GLU A 259 25.82 -6.18 -13.17
N ALA A 260 25.74 -4.85 -13.28
CA ALA A 260 25.82 -4.11 -14.55
C ALA A 260 24.80 -4.54 -15.62
N GLY A 261 23.68 -5.17 -15.21
CA GLY A 261 22.55 -5.48 -16.08
C GLY A 261 21.65 -4.28 -16.34
N GLU A 262 20.66 -4.48 -17.21
CA GLU A 262 19.73 -3.44 -17.66
C GLU A 262 18.32 -3.69 -17.13
N VAL A 263 17.61 -2.62 -16.77
CA VAL A 263 16.20 -2.68 -16.39
C VAL A 263 15.41 -1.79 -17.33
N LEU A 264 14.46 -2.39 -18.03
CA LEU A 264 13.40 -1.66 -18.73
C LEU A 264 12.18 -1.60 -17.81
N LEU A 265 11.95 -0.42 -17.24
CA LEU A 265 10.79 -0.15 -16.41
C LEU A 265 9.61 0.28 -17.27
N VAL A 266 8.45 -0.36 -17.08
CA VAL A 266 7.20 -0.03 -17.77
C VAL A 266 6.22 0.57 -16.76
N CYS A 267 6.00 1.88 -16.87
CA CYS A 267 5.17 2.67 -15.95
C CYS A 267 4.65 3.95 -16.62
N GLU A 268 3.41 4.33 -16.37
CA GLU A 268 2.79 5.55 -16.93
C GLU A 268 3.34 6.85 -16.31
N CYS A 269 3.42 6.91 -14.97
CA CYS A 269 3.83 8.10 -14.22
C CYS A 269 3.00 9.35 -14.54
N GLY A 270 1.69 9.20 -14.74
CA GLY A 270 0.79 10.30 -15.14
C GLY A 270 0.73 11.48 -14.16
N GLU A 271 1.06 11.25 -12.88
CA GLU A 271 1.15 12.29 -11.83
C GLU A 271 2.59 12.86 -11.68
N GLY A 272 3.51 12.46 -12.56
CA GLY A 272 4.87 12.98 -12.65
C GLY A 272 5.89 12.20 -11.81
N LEU A 273 6.92 12.90 -11.31
CA LEU A 273 8.03 12.24 -10.60
C LEU A 273 7.63 11.67 -9.24
N GLY A 274 6.58 12.21 -8.63
CA GLY A 274 6.30 12.02 -7.21
C GLY A 274 7.23 12.93 -6.41
N SER A 275 6.75 14.14 -6.11
CA SER A 275 7.41 15.03 -5.17
C SER A 275 7.11 14.55 -3.76
N ASP A 276 8.04 13.81 -3.17
CA ASP A 276 8.24 13.84 -1.72
C ASP A 276 9.23 14.96 -1.39
#